data_AF-A0A0K2YG34-F1
#
_entry.id   AF-A0A0K2YG34-F1
#
_cell.length_a   1.000
_cell.length_b   1.000
_cell.length_c   1.000
_cell.angle_alpha   90.00
_cell.angle_beta   90.00
_cell.angle_gamma   90.00
#
_symmetry.space_group_name_H-M   'P 1'
#
loop_
_entity.id
_entity.type
_entity.pdbx_description
1 polymer ?
#
loop_
_entity_poly.entity_id
_entity_poly.type
_entity_poly.pdbx_seq_one_letter_code
_entity_poly.pdbx_strand_id
1 'polypeptide(L)'
;MAMTWAQVRGLNYGTMGRNLRADMWSDGVPVGRLWFVPPTSWRIEDAAGDVNYIENDIDEYRRAEDGAMVHSAKSPSRWVMVTNDSPSHLATAYSQWPLDDQGMPPRLTQAGEPQPTEVLGRQAWEVRFTHAASGGQVSYAIDAELGVALSCSQGSSVVELSDPVLDEEVDRTLFTWSGPTREEADQSFSPAQREYEAKMAALGQMPQPRVTWLPLTIVAQPQDGDPRTGALDLQVNGQAGYFTLRQWITEIGEPEILSTFTQPQVRHREAVGPWTYEIRSYNALEPDDCARIIASIVPATPPSAAPEQIREALDRDARDAADAELDESLGTGRRLADYLGGNGDVSLLIRTDFTDDAAWRTVAAAAMAPGVGDESDFAAILTCVNTPENDGLSIADLLEMIGDRPPYYVFIADATTMADPEHPILAVDTGAEEFGHSRGQTVRVIPSQMWSIENNLSISNMDFEDFVDGAGPDGVYRGFE
;
A
#
# COMPACT_ATOMS: atom_id res chain seq x y z
N MET A 1 23.84 -5.32 -24.65
CA MET A 1 22.68 -5.68 -23.79
C MET A 1 21.59 -4.68 -24.12
N ALA A 2 20.34 -5.11 -24.29
CA ALA A 2 19.22 -4.18 -24.51
C ALA A 2 18.93 -3.43 -23.19
N MET A 3 18.80 -2.10 -23.24
CA MET A 3 18.41 -1.30 -22.07
C MET A 3 16.90 -1.38 -21.85
N THR A 4 16.47 -1.41 -20.60
CA THR A 4 15.04 -1.29 -20.24
C THR A 4 14.59 0.17 -20.32
N TRP A 5 13.27 0.40 -20.45
CA TRP A 5 12.76 1.77 -20.43
C TRP A 5 13.15 2.53 -19.16
N ALA A 6 13.14 1.89 -17.99
CA ALA A 6 13.55 2.53 -16.74
C ALA A 6 15.01 3.05 -16.80
N GLN A 7 15.91 2.32 -17.47
CA GLN A 7 17.30 2.73 -17.66
C GLN A 7 17.43 3.89 -18.65
N VAL A 8 16.75 3.81 -19.81
CA VAL A 8 16.74 4.89 -20.81
C VAL A 8 16.11 6.17 -20.25
N ARG A 9 15.02 6.03 -19.50
CA ARG A 9 14.38 7.13 -18.76
C ARG A 9 15.33 7.77 -17.76
N GLY A 10 16.11 6.95 -17.04
CA GLY A 10 17.14 7.42 -16.11
C GLY A 10 18.22 8.27 -16.80
N LEU A 11 18.65 7.87 -18.00
CA LEU A 11 19.56 8.69 -18.82
C LEU A 11 18.95 10.06 -19.13
N ASN A 12 17.69 10.10 -19.56
CA ASN A 12 17.04 11.36 -19.90
C ASN A 12 16.79 12.28 -18.70
N TYR A 13 16.45 11.74 -17.52
CA TYR A 13 16.39 12.55 -16.30
C TYR A 13 17.74 13.19 -15.93
N GLY A 14 18.86 12.58 -16.35
CA GLY A 14 20.20 13.17 -16.21
C GLY A 14 20.40 14.49 -16.96
N THR A 15 19.44 14.92 -17.79
CA THR A 15 19.42 16.23 -18.46
C THR A 15 18.64 17.31 -17.72
N MET A 16 17.89 16.93 -16.68
CA MET A 16 17.01 17.85 -15.94
C MET A 16 17.83 18.96 -15.26
N GLY A 17 17.47 20.22 -15.54
CA GLY A 17 18.12 21.39 -14.94
C GLY A 17 19.48 21.76 -15.56
N ARG A 18 19.88 21.10 -16.65
CA ARG A 18 21.16 21.36 -17.34
C ARG A 18 20.98 22.23 -18.56
N ASN A 19 22.01 23.01 -18.89
CA ASN A 19 22.02 23.84 -20.09
C ASN A 19 22.13 22.94 -21.32
N LEU A 20 21.42 23.27 -22.39
CA LEU A 20 21.52 22.55 -23.65
C LEU A 20 21.71 23.53 -24.81
N ARG A 21 22.69 23.26 -25.67
CA ARG A 21 22.79 23.82 -27.02
C ARG A 21 22.74 22.68 -28.04
N ALA A 22 21.99 22.85 -29.12
CA ALA A 22 21.94 21.86 -30.20
C ALA A 22 21.54 22.49 -31.54
N ASP A 23 21.92 21.86 -32.64
CA ASP A 23 21.45 22.19 -33.99
C ASP A 23 20.15 21.42 -34.28
N MET A 24 19.17 22.10 -34.86
CA MET A 24 17.82 21.60 -35.02
C MET A 24 17.55 21.18 -36.47
N TRP A 25 16.83 20.07 -36.60
CA TRP A 25 16.38 19.51 -37.87
C TRP A 25 14.87 19.24 -37.81
N SER A 26 14.20 19.44 -38.93
CA SER A 26 12.79 19.08 -39.11
C SER A 26 12.63 18.38 -40.45
N ASP A 27 12.05 17.19 -40.44
CA ASP A 27 11.85 16.32 -41.61
C ASP A 27 13.13 16.17 -42.48
N GLY A 28 14.28 16.04 -41.82
CA GLY A 28 15.59 15.86 -42.45
C GLY A 28 16.23 17.14 -43.02
N VAL A 29 15.64 18.32 -42.78
CA VAL A 29 16.17 19.62 -43.21
C VAL A 29 16.70 20.38 -41.98
N PRO A 30 17.91 20.99 -42.04
CA PRO A 30 18.40 21.81 -40.96
C PRO A 30 17.57 23.09 -40.87
N VAL A 31 17.01 23.36 -39.70
CA VAL A 31 16.10 24.50 -39.48
C VAL A 31 16.68 25.59 -38.59
N GLY A 32 17.76 25.30 -37.84
CA GLY A 32 18.47 26.32 -37.08
C GLY A 32 19.16 25.80 -35.83
N ARG A 33 19.25 26.62 -34.79
CA ARG A 33 19.95 26.30 -33.54
C ARG A 33 19.15 26.70 -32.31
N LEU A 34 19.26 25.88 -31.26
CA LEU A 34 18.60 26.05 -29.98
C LEU A 34 19.62 26.25 -28.86
N TRP A 35 19.32 27.18 -27.95
CA TRP A 35 19.84 27.22 -26.59
C TRP A 35 18.70 27.18 -25.59
N PHE A 36 18.86 26.34 -24.58
CA PHE A 36 17.95 26.24 -23.44
C PHE A 36 18.76 26.29 -22.14
N VAL A 37 18.41 27.26 -21.30
CA VAL A 37 18.91 27.37 -19.93
C VAL A 37 17.70 27.29 -19.00
N PRO A 38 17.55 26.19 -18.25
CA PRO A 38 16.43 26.01 -17.35
C PRO A 38 16.32 27.11 -16.29
N PRO A 39 15.11 27.42 -15.79
CA PRO A 39 13.83 26.77 -16.13
C PRO A 39 13.12 27.37 -17.35
N THR A 40 13.53 28.54 -17.82
CA THR A 40 12.67 29.45 -18.62
C THR A 40 13.39 30.20 -19.73
N SER A 41 14.71 30.05 -19.85
CA SER A 41 15.49 30.84 -20.83
C SER A 41 15.69 30.07 -22.12
N TRP A 42 15.21 30.63 -23.22
CA TRP A 42 15.25 30.02 -24.55
C TRP A 42 15.82 30.98 -25.57
N ARG A 43 16.60 30.46 -26.51
CA ARG A 43 16.96 31.17 -27.74
C ARG A 43 16.89 30.20 -28.91
N ILE A 44 16.23 30.63 -29.97
CA ILE A 44 16.14 29.88 -31.21
C ILE A 44 16.56 30.78 -32.35
N GLU A 45 17.54 30.32 -33.11
CA GLU A 45 18.00 30.93 -34.36
C GLU A 45 17.58 30.06 -35.54
N ASP A 46 17.35 30.66 -36.71
CA ASP A 46 17.14 29.92 -37.95
C ASP A 46 18.46 29.38 -38.54
N ALA A 47 18.37 28.69 -39.67
CA ALA A 47 19.53 28.14 -40.37
C ALA A 47 20.52 29.20 -40.89
N ALA A 48 20.11 30.47 -41.00
CA ALA A 48 21.00 31.59 -41.36
C ALA A 48 21.69 32.21 -40.13
N GLY A 49 21.28 31.82 -38.92
CA GLY A 49 21.75 32.39 -37.65
C GLY A 49 20.96 33.61 -37.19
N ASP A 50 19.84 33.92 -37.85
CA ASP A 50 18.96 35.01 -37.45
C ASP A 50 18.06 34.56 -36.30
N VAL A 51 17.93 35.42 -35.28
CA VAL A 51 17.11 35.12 -34.09
C VAL A 51 15.64 35.04 -34.46
N ASN A 52 15.00 33.92 -34.18
CA ASN A 52 13.56 33.74 -34.32
C ASN A 52 12.81 33.87 -32.99
N TYR A 53 13.44 33.44 -31.90
CA TYR A 53 12.81 33.40 -30.59
C TYR A 53 13.82 33.66 -29.48
N ILE A 54 13.46 34.49 -28.51
CA ILE A 54 14.17 34.65 -27.24
C ILE A 54 13.12 34.68 -26.13
N GLU A 55 13.36 33.95 -25.05
CA GLU A 55 12.55 34.00 -23.85
C GLU A 55 13.45 34.04 -22.62
N ASN A 56 13.05 34.81 -21.61
CA ASN A 56 13.64 34.79 -20.28
C ASN A 56 12.54 34.82 -19.19
N ASP A 57 12.91 35.20 -17.96
CA ASP A 57 11.98 35.23 -16.83
C ASP A 57 10.87 36.29 -16.96
N ILE A 58 11.14 37.36 -17.69
CA ILE A 58 10.29 38.57 -17.72
C ILE A 58 9.85 38.98 -19.12
N ASP A 59 10.55 38.53 -20.17
CA ASP A 59 10.31 38.96 -21.55
C ASP A 59 10.28 37.78 -22.52
N GLU A 60 9.45 37.89 -23.55
CA GLU A 60 9.41 37.03 -24.74
C GLU A 60 9.60 37.90 -25.99
N TYR A 61 10.46 37.46 -26.90
CA TYR A 61 10.69 38.08 -28.19
C TYR A 61 10.52 37.05 -29.30
N ARG A 62 9.70 37.36 -30.30
CA ARG A 62 9.43 36.46 -31.43
C ARG A 62 9.50 37.21 -32.75
N ARG A 63 10.12 36.60 -33.76
CA ARG A 63 10.10 37.12 -35.12
C ARG A 63 8.75 36.85 -35.76
N ALA A 64 8.09 37.91 -36.23
CA ALA A 64 6.84 37.81 -36.98
C ALA A 64 7.10 37.45 -38.47
N GLU A 65 6.04 37.08 -39.20
CA GLU A 65 6.13 36.73 -40.63
C GLU A 65 6.66 37.88 -41.51
N ASP A 66 6.46 39.13 -41.09
CA ASP A 66 6.99 40.33 -41.75
C ASP A 66 8.48 40.59 -41.45
N GLY A 67 9.11 39.73 -40.63
CA GLY A 67 10.51 39.80 -40.24
C GLY A 67 10.80 40.72 -39.05
N ALA A 68 9.82 41.45 -38.52
CA ALA A 68 10.01 42.30 -37.35
C ALA A 68 10.09 41.47 -36.07
N MET A 69 10.92 41.91 -35.11
CA MET A 69 10.94 41.34 -33.77
C MET A 69 9.81 41.94 -32.94
N VAL A 70 8.92 41.08 -32.47
CA VAL A 70 7.81 41.42 -31.59
C VAL A 70 8.22 41.13 -30.16
N HIS A 71 7.98 42.08 -29.27
CA HIS A 71 8.24 41.94 -27.85
C HIS A 71 6.91 41.84 -27.08
N SER A 72 6.85 40.91 -26.13
CA SER A 72 5.78 40.82 -25.14
C SER A 72 6.36 40.60 -23.74
N ALA A 73 5.83 41.34 -22.76
CA ALA A 73 6.15 41.12 -21.36
C ALA A 73 5.53 39.80 -20.90
N LYS A 74 6.30 38.99 -20.18
CA LYS A 74 5.88 37.69 -19.65
C LYS A 74 5.22 37.86 -18.29
N SER A 75 4.01 37.32 -18.15
CA SER A 75 3.34 37.17 -16.86
C SER A 75 3.74 35.84 -16.21
N PRO A 76 4.14 35.82 -14.93
CA PRO A 76 4.37 34.59 -14.17
C PRO A 76 3.13 33.68 -14.08
N SER A 77 1.94 34.22 -14.38
CA SER A 77 0.67 33.50 -14.37
C SER A 77 0.16 33.16 -15.77
N ARG A 78 0.97 33.35 -16.81
CA ARG A 78 0.63 33.01 -18.19
C ARG A 78 0.68 31.49 -18.38
N TRP A 79 -0.41 30.92 -18.87
CA TRP A 79 -0.45 29.53 -19.32
C TRP A 79 0.09 29.45 -20.74
N VAL A 80 1.25 28.83 -20.92
CA VAL A 80 1.84 28.57 -22.24
C VAL A 80 1.49 27.13 -22.64
N MET A 81 0.65 26.95 -23.67
CA MET A 81 0.62 25.68 -24.39
C MET A 81 1.83 25.66 -25.33
N VAL A 82 2.80 24.82 -25.03
CA VAL A 82 3.85 24.49 -25.99
C VAL A 82 3.19 23.69 -27.11
N THR A 83 3.14 24.24 -28.32
CA THR A 83 2.62 23.54 -29.50
C THR A 83 3.52 22.35 -29.84
N ASN A 84 2.94 21.22 -30.30
CA ASN A 84 3.66 19.96 -30.54
C ASN A 84 4.84 20.06 -31.52
N ASP A 85 4.86 21.04 -32.41
CA ASP A 85 5.89 21.18 -33.44
C ASP A 85 7.15 21.95 -32.98
N SER A 86 7.23 22.33 -31.70
CA SER A 86 8.38 23.05 -31.16
C SER A 86 9.51 22.09 -30.71
N PRO A 87 10.78 22.33 -31.11
CA PRO A 87 11.93 21.55 -30.67
C PRO A 87 12.19 21.66 -29.15
N SER A 88 11.51 22.56 -28.44
CA SER A 88 11.54 22.67 -26.98
C SER A 88 11.11 21.39 -26.25
N HIS A 89 10.27 20.54 -26.87
CA HIS A 89 9.88 19.25 -26.29
C HIS A 89 11.03 18.23 -26.23
N LEU A 90 12.05 18.36 -27.09
CA LEU A 90 13.25 17.53 -27.01
C LEU A 90 14.14 17.94 -25.84
N ALA A 91 14.33 19.25 -25.65
CA ALA A 91 15.09 19.81 -24.53
C ALA A 91 14.45 19.56 -23.15
N THR A 92 13.12 19.38 -23.11
CA THR A 92 12.36 19.14 -21.87
C THR A 92 11.67 17.77 -21.84
N ALA A 93 12.17 16.80 -22.62
CA ALA A 93 11.54 15.49 -22.79
C ALA A 93 11.29 14.77 -21.45
N TYR A 94 12.16 14.97 -20.46
CA TYR A 94 12.03 14.40 -19.11
C TYR A 94 10.70 14.75 -18.41
N SER A 95 10.05 15.84 -18.79
CA SER A 95 8.76 16.27 -18.26
C SER A 95 7.56 15.46 -18.78
N GLN A 96 7.75 14.69 -19.85
CA GLN A 96 6.68 13.91 -20.49
C GLN A 96 6.34 12.63 -19.73
N TRP A 97 7.24 12.18 -18.85
CA TRP A 97 7.08 11.02 -17.99
C TRP A 97 7.43 11.40 -16.55
N PRO A 98 6.53 12.01 -15.76
CA PRO A 98 6.79 12.29 -14.35
C PRO A 98 6.96 10.99 -13.55
N LEU A 99 7.72 11.05 -12.44
CA LEU A 99 7.75 9.96 -11.46
C LEU A 99 6.37 9.91 -10.77
N ASP A 100 5.76 8.72 -10.71
CA ASP A 100 4.43 8.51 -10.14
C ASP A 100 4.39 8.92 -8.67
N ASP A 101 3.87 10.11 -8.36
CA ASP A 101 3.68 10.55 -6.97
C ASP A 101 2.43 11.43 -6.74
N GLN A 102 1.50 11.50 -7.70
CA GLN A 102 0.32 12.40 -7.58
C GLN A 102 -1.02 11.80 -8.05
N GLY A 103 -1.11 10.50 -8.37
CA GLY A 103 -2.38 9.87 -8.76
C GLY A 103 -3.00 10.42 -10.07
N MET A 104 -2.23 11.15 -10.88
CA MET A 104 -2.64 11.62 -12.20
C MET A 104 -2.20 10.60 -13.25
N PRO A 105 -3.07 10.19 -14.19
CA PRO A 105 -2.69 9.22 -15.21
C PRO A 105 -1.55 9.78 -16.09
N PRO A 106 -0.57 8.95 -16.50
CA PRO A 106 0.56 9.40 -17.30
C PRO A 106 0.10 9.93 -18.66
N ARG A 107 0.72 11.03 -19.13
CA ARG A 107 0.39 11.65 -20.43
C ARG A 107 0.76 10.73 -21.62
N LEU A 108 1.84 9.97 -21.46
CA LEU A 108 2.35 9.00 -22.43
C LEU A 108 2.47 7.63 -21.78
N THR A 109 1.94 6.60 -22.43
CA THR A 109 2.06 5.20 -22.01
C THR A 109 3.05 4.49 -22.93
N GLN A 110 4.05 3.81 -22.36
CA GLN A 110 5.04 3.04 -23.13
C GLN A 110 4.34 1.96 -23.96
N ALA A 111 4.65 1.90 -25.25
CA ALA A 111 4.04 0.99 -26.22
C ALA A 111 5.02 -0.06 -26.78
N GLY A 112 6.30 -0.02 -26.40
CA GLY A 112 7.30 -1.02 -26.78
C GLY A 112 8.62 -0.86 -26.02
N GLU A 113 9.44 -1.92 -26.04
CA GLU A 113 10.79 -1.92 -25.45
C GLU A 113 11.76 -1.03 -26.22
N PRO A 114 12.72 -0.35 -25.54
CA PRO A 114 13.72 0.46 -26.21
C PRO A 114 14.51 -0.30 -27.26
N GLN A 115 14.65 0.28 -28.46
CA GLN A 115 15.42 -0.28 -29.56
C GLN A 115 16.67 0.57 -29.81
N PRO A 116 17.85 -0.05 -30.01
CA PRO A 116 19.03 0.71 -30.41
C PRO A 116 18.80 1.33 -31.80
N THR A 117 19.12 2.61 -31.92
CA THR A 117 18.99 3.38 -33.16
C THR A 117 20.17 4.35 -33.30
N GLU A 118 20.27 5.00 -34.45
CA GLU A 118 21.23 6.07 -34.70
C GLU A 118 20.49 7.30 -35.23
N VAL A 119 20.68 8.45 -34.58
CA VAL A 119 20.09 9.73 -34.98
C VAL A 119 21.24 10.70 -35.29
N LEU A 120 21.30 11.16 -36.53
CA LEU A 120 22.29 12.13 -37.01
C LEU A 120 23.74 11.79 -36.59
N GLY A 121 24.10 10.51 -36.66
CA GLY A 121 25.44 10.00 -36.34
C GLY A 121 25.70 9.72 -34.86
N ARG A 122 24.71 9.87 -33.98
CA ARG A 122 24.80 9.56 -32.54
C ARG A 122 23.97 8.33 -32.19
N GLN A 123 24.55 7.45 -31.37
CA GLN A 123 23.87 6.25 -30.88
C GLN A 123 22.78 6.64 -29.88
N ALA A 124 21.59 6.08 -30.05
CA ALA A 124 20.42 6.40 -29.24
C ALA A 124 19.54 5.17 -28.98
N TRP A 125 18.57 5.33 -28.10
CA TRP A 125 17.53 4.36 -27.79
C TRP A 125 16.18 4.91 -28.20
N GLU A 126 15.57 4.33 -29.23
CA GLU A 126 14.21 4.66 -29.65
C GLU A 126 13.18 3.97 -28.75
N VAL A 127 12.23 4.74 -28.23
CA VAL A 127 11.13 4.27 -27.38
C VAL A 127 9.81 4.79 -27.94
N ARG A 128 8.84 3.88 -28.09
CA ARG A 128 7.50 4.19 -28.60
C ARG A 128 6.50 4.39 -27.47
N PHE A 129 5.64 5.38 -27.60
CA PHE A 129 4.59 5.72 -26.64
C PHE A 129 3.25 5.96 -27.34
N THR A 130 2.18 5.82 -26.55
CA THR A 130 0.81 6.18 -26.92
C THR A 130 0.36 7.36 -26.06
N HIS A 131 -0.19 8.41 -26.69
CA HIS A 131 -0.83 9.52 -25.97
C HIS A 131 -2.11 9.05 -25.28
N ALA A 132 -2.20 9.23 -23.97
CA ALA A 132 -3.33 8.73 -23.17
C ALA A 132 -4.68 9.38 -23.56
N ALA A 133 -4.67 10.65 -24.00
CA ALA A 133 -5.89 11.38 -24.35
C ALA A 133 -6.35 11.18 -25.81
N SER A 134 -5.43 10.99 -26.75
CA SER A 134 -5.73 10.95 -28.19
C SER A 134 -5.51 9.59 -28.85
N GLY A 135 -4.82 8.65 -28.18
CA GLY A 135 -4.41 7.37 -28.76
C GLY A 135 -3.33 7.47 -29.84
N GLY A 136 -2.85 8.67 -30.16
CA GLY A 136 -1.80 8.90 -31.15
C GLY A 136 -0.46 8.29 -30.72
N GLN A 137 0.29 7.77 -31.68
CA GLN A 137 1.64 7.23 -31.45
C GLN A 137 2.67 8.35 -31.50
N VAL A 138 3.64 8.31 -30.58
CA VAL A 138 4.81 9.18 -30.55
C VAL A 138 6.04 8.35 -30.22
N SER A 139 7.17 8.60 -30.90
CA SER A 139 8.44 7.96 -30.57
C SER A 139 9.47 8.99 -30.14
N TYR A 140 10.30 8.64 -29.16
CA TYR A 140 11.47 9.43 -28.77
C TYR A 140 12.74 8.60 -28.95
N ALA A 141 13.79 9.20 -29.51
CA ALA A 141 15.14 8.63 -29.50
C ALA A 141 16.00 9.36 -28.47
N ILE A 142 16.47 8.64 -27.44
CA ILE A 142 17.25 9.20 -26.34
C ILE A 142 18.74 8.87 -26.55
N ASP A 143 19.59 9.89 -26.56
CA ASP A 143 21.04 9.76 -26.71
C ASP A 143 21.62 8.79 -25.66
N ALA A 144 22.38 7.80 -26.12
CA ALA A 144 22.90 6.74 -25.25
C ALA A 144 24.00 7.22 -24.28
N GLU A 145 24.62 8.38 -24.54
CA GLU A 145 25.73 8.94 -23.76
C GLU A 145 25.27 10.13 -22.90
N LEU A 146 24.60 11.10 -23.52
CA LEU A 146 24.21 12.37 -22.90
C LEU A 146 22.79 12.34 -22.31
N GLY A 147 21.94 11.40 -22.73
CA GLY A 147 20.54 11.33 -22.31
C GLY A 147 19.62 12.38 -22.95
N VAL A 148 20.12 13.27 -23.81
CA VAL A 148 19.31 14.25 -24.55
C VAL A 148 18.35 13.52 -25.49
N ALA A 149 17.10 13.97 -25.60
CA ALA A 149 16.22 13.47 -26.64
C ALA A 149 16.67 14.02 -28.00
N LEU A 150 17.18 13.17 -28.87
CA LEU A 150 17.69 13.55 -30.19
C LEU A 150 16.62 13.57 -31.26
N SER A 151 15.53 12.83 -31.09
CA SER A 151 14.46 12.78 -32.09
C SER A 151 13.12 12.57 -31.39
N CYS A 152 12.09 13.22 -31.91
CA CYS A 152 10.68 13.00 -31.57
C CYS A 152 9.91 12.91 -32.87
N SER A 153 9.18 11.80 -33.06
CA SER A 153 8.30 11.61 -34.21
C SER A 153 6.86 11.50 -33.77
N GLN A 154 5.99 12.30 -34.39
CA GLN A 154 4.55 12.27 -34.13
C GLN A 154 3.79 12.39 -35.44
N GLY A 155 3.04 11.34 -35.80
CA GLY A 155 2.35 11.29 -37.09
C GLY A 155 3.35 11.28 -38.25
N SER A 156 3.29 12.29 -39.13
CA SER A 156 4.21 12.44 -40.26
C SER A 156 5.35 13.43 -40.02
N SER A 157 5.37 14.10 -38.86
CA SER A 157 6.37 15.11 -38.51
C SER A 157 7.48 14.49 -37.67
N VAL A 158 8.74 14.81 -37.99
CA VAL A 158 9.92 14.42 -37.23
C VAL A 158 10.75 15.66 -36.92
N VAL A 159 11.09 15.85 -35.65
CA VAL A 159 12.00 16.89 -35.19
C VAL A 159 13.21 16.23 -34.54
N GLU A 160 14.41 16.70 -34.88
CA GLU A 160 15.66 16.10 -34.43
C GLU A 160 16.68 17.16 -33.98
N LEU A 161 17.65 16.73 -33.15
CA LEU A 161 18.78 17.52 -32.69
C LEU A 161 20.10 16.85 -33.09
N SER A 162 21.00 17.62 -33.71
CA SER A 162 22.41 17.25 -33.89
C SER A 162 23.32 18.08 -32.99
N ASP A 163 24.54 17.58 -32.80
CA ASP A 163 25.60 18.25 -32.03
C ASP A 163 25.18 18.80 -30.66
N PRO A 164 24.44 18.02 -29.83
CA PRO A 164 24.02 18.47 -28.52
C PRO A 164 25.22 18.67 -27.59
N VAL A 165 25.24 19.80 -26.88
CA VAL A 165 26.22 20.11 -25.84
C VAL A 165 25.47 20.45 -24.56
N LEU A 166 25.80 19.72 -23.50
CA LEU A 166 25.28 19.96 -22.16
C LEU A 166 26.26 20.81 -21.35
N ASP A 167 25.72 21.64 -20.47
CA ASP A 167 26.46 22.46 -19.50
C ASP A 167 27.49 23.41 -20.11
N GLU A 168 27.27 23.83 -21.35
CA GLU A 168 28.02 24.96 -21.91
C GLU A 168 27.78 26.20 -21.02
N GLU A 169 28.86 26.91 -20.67
CA GLU A 169 28.76 28.21 -20.01
C GLU A 169 28.23 29.24 -21.01
N VAL A 170 27.02 29.74 -20.77
CA VAL A 170 26.33 30.68 -21.64
C VAL A 170 26.14 32.00 -20.91
N ASP A 171 26.54 33.11 -21.55
CA ASP A 171 26.24 34.45 -21.04
C ASP A 171 24.73 34.70 -21.05
N ARG A 172 24.16 35.13 -19.92
CA ARG A 172 22.73 35.41 -19.79
C ARG A 172 22.25 36.52 -20.74
N THR A 173 23.13 37.40 -21.20
CA THR A 173 22.75 38.40 -22.22
C THR A 173 22.32 37.77 -23.54
N LEU A 174 22.68 36.51 -23.80
CA LEU A 174 22.23 35.76 -24.97
C LEU A 174 20.69 35.64 -25.03
N PHE A 175 20.03 35.63 -23.88
CA PHE A 175 18.57 35.53 -23.72
C PHE A 175 17.89 36.90 -23.61
N THR A 176 18.50 37.93 -24.19
CA THR A 176 17.94 39.28 -24.29
C THR A 176 18.04 39.79 -25.72
N TRP A 177 17.10 40.64 -26.14
CA TRP A 177 17.12 41.28 -27.45
C TRP A 177 17.43 42.76 -27.31
N SER A 178 18.48 43.24 -27.99
CA SER A 178 18.89 44.65 -27.97
C SER A 178 18.54 45.40 -29.26
N GLY A 179 17.92 44.74 -30.23
CA GLY A 179 17.53 45.33 -31.51
C GLY A 179 16.18 46.07 -31.43
N PRO A 180 15.74 46.69 -32.54
CA PRO A 180 14.41 47.31 -32.59
C PRO A 180 13.33 46.26 -32.38
N THR A 181 12.31 46.62 -31.60
CA THR A 181 11.12 45.80 -31.35
C THR A 181 9.86 46.55 -31.74
N ARG A 182 8.84 45.79 -32.13
CA ARG A 182 7.46 46.24 -32.13
C ARG A 182 6.79 45.70 -30.87
N GLU A 183 6.28 46.60 -30.05
CA GLU A 183 5.41 46.21 -28.94
C GLU A 183 4.09 45.71 -29.53
N GLU A 184 3.74 44.47 -29.23
CA GLU A 184 2.43 43.94 -29.53
C GLU A 184 1.75 43.62 -28.20
N ALA A 185 0.68 44.35 -27.88
CA ALA A 185 -0.20 43.92 -26.82
C ALA A 185 -0.74 42.56 -27.24
N ASP A 186 -0.48 41.52 -26.44
CA ASP A 186 -0.84 40.12 -26.64
C ASP A 186 -2.25 39.91 -27.22
N GLN A 187 -2.36 40.02 -28.55
CA GLN A 187 -3.60 39.80 -29.30
C GLN A 187 -3.80 38.31 -29.61
N SER A 188 -2.73 37.51 -29.46
CA SER A 188 -2.68 36.07 -29.69
C SER A 188 -3.35 35.24 -28.59
N PHE A 189 -3.73 35.85 -27.45
CA PHE A 189 -4.30 35.14 -26.32
C PHE A 189 -5.78 35.47 -26.11
N SER A 190 -6.55 34.43 -25.73
CA SER A 190 -7.99 34.54 -25.53
C SER A 190 -8.32 35.66 -24.51
N PRO A 191 -9.45 36.37 -24.67
CA PRO A 191 -9.90 37.35 -23.69
C PRO A 191 -9.92 36.82 -22.24
N ALA A 192 -10.22 35.53 -22.06
CA ALA A 192 -10.23 34.86 -20.77
C ALA A 192 -8.85 34.78 -20.11
N GLN A 193 -7.78 34.56 -20.89
CA GLN A 193 -6.41 34.52 -20.38
C GLN A 193 -5.96 35.90 -19.88
N ARG A 194 -6.29 36.96 -20.64
CA ARG A 194 -6.01 38.34 -20.24
C ARG A 194 -6.80 38.75 -19.00
N GLU A 195 -8.07 38.36 -18.92
CA GLU A 195 -8.89 38.58 -17.73
C GLU A 195 -8.32 37.86 -16.50
N TYR A 196 -7.83 36.63 -16.67
CA TYR A 196 -7.15 35.87 -15.62
C TYR A 196 -5.86 36.55 -15.15
N GLU A 197 -4.98 36.96 -16.07
CA GLU A 197 -3.74 37.67 -15.74
C GLU A 197 -4.01 39.00 -15.03
N ALA A 198 -4.96 39.79 -15.54
CA ALA A 198 -5.38 41.04 -14.90
C ALA A 198 -5.98 40.80 -13.50
N LYS A 199 -6.79 39.74 -13.35
CA LYS A 199 -7.35 39.33 -12.06
C LYS A 199 -6.25 38.94 -11.07
N MET A 200 -5.28 38.12 -11.49
CA MET A 200 -4.18 37.69 -10.63
C MET A 200 -3.27 38.86 -10.23
N ALA A 201 -2.98 39.78 -11.16
CA ALA A 201 -2.24 41.00 -10.87
C ALA A 201 -2.99 41.91 -9.87
N ALA A 202 -4.31 42.06 -10.04
CA ALA A 202 -5.14 42.81 -9.11
C ALA A 202 -5.18 42.16 -7.71
N LEU A 203 -5.29 40.83 -7.64
CA LEU A 203 -5.25 40.07 -6.39
C LEU A 203 -3.91 40.23 -5.65
N GLY A 204 -2.78 40.25 -6.38
CA GLY A 204 -1.45 40.47 -5.81
C GLY A 204 -1.23 41.86 -5.22
N GLN A 205 -1.96 42.87 -5.70
CA GLN A 205 -1.89 44.26 -5.21
C GLN A 205 -2.89 44.57 -4.09
N MET A 206 -3.84 43.67 -3.81
CA MET A 206 -4.78 43.86 -2.70
C MET A 206 -4.03 43.86 -1.36
N PRO A 207 -4.36 44.78 -0.44
CA PRO A 207 -3.89 44.72 0.94
C PRO A 207 -4.24 43.35 1.52
N GLN A 208 -3.21 42.53 1.76
CA GLN A 208 -3.41 41.20 2.31
C GLN A 208 -3.89 41.35 3.76
N PRO A 209 -5.03 40.75 4.15
CA PRO A 209 -5.42 40.73 5.53
C PRO A 209 -4.34 40.00 6.32
N ARG A 210 -3.65 40.72 7.20
CA ARG A 210 -2.86 40.07 8.23
C ARG A 210 -3.83 39.46 9.22
N VAL A 211 -3.99 38.14 9.14
CA VAL A 211 -4.66 37.38 10.20
C VAL A 211 -3.75 37.47 11.44
N THR A 212 -4.02 38.46 12.29
CA THR A 212 -3.26 38.71 13.52
C THR A 212 -3.79 37.91 14.71
N TRP A 213 -4.96 37.29 14.56
CA TRP A 213 -5.59 36.44 15.56
C TRP A 213 -6.52 35.45 14.86
N LEU A 214 -6.37 34.16 15.17
CA LEU A 214 -7.25 33.06 14.79
C LEU A 214 -7.55 32.29 16.08
N PRO A 215 -8.82 31.97 16.42
CA PRO A 215 -9.09 31.18 17.61
C PRO A 215 -8.55 29.75 17.43
N LEU A 216 -7.58 29.38 18.28
CA LEU A 216 -6.97 28.05 18.33
C LEU A 216 -7.69 27.22 19.40
N THR A 217 -8.85 26.67 19.05
CA THR A 217 -9.49 25.71 19.96
C THR A 217 -8.94 24.33 19.66
N ILE A 218 -8.05 23.84 20.52
CA ILE A 218 -7.69 22.42 20.54
C ILE A 218 -8.86 21.68 21.15
N VAL A 219 -9.45 20.76 20.39
CA VAL A 219 -10.49 19.86 20.89
C VAL A 219 -9.90 18.47 21.01
N ALA A 220 -9.79 17.99 22.24
CA ALA A 220 -9.42 16.61 22.54
C ALA A 220 -10.67 15.87 23.02
N GLN A 221 -11.00 14.76 22.35
CA GLN A 221 -12.14 13.91 22.70
C GLN A 221 -11.66 12.48 22.95
N PRO A 222 -11.98 11.87 24.12
CA PRO A 222 -11.76 10.45 24.33
C PRO A 222 -12.44 9.62 23.23
N GLN A 223 -11.71 8.66 22.69
CA GLN A 223 -12.25 7.66 21.76
C GLN A 223 -12.33 6.30 22.43
N ASP A 224 -11.32 5.96 23.23
CA ASP A 224 -11.19 4.68 23.90
C ASP A 224 -10.29 4.81 25.15
N GLY A 225 -10.31 3.83 26.04
CA GLY A 225 -9.44 3.77 27.21
C GLY A 225 -9.90 2.81 28.30
N ASP A 226 -8.98 2.49 29.23
CA ASP A 226 -9.28 1.73 30.46
C ASP A 226 -8.97 2.60 31.69
N PRO A 227 -10.00 3.04 32.45
CA PRO A 227 -9.81 3.87 33.63
C PRO A 227 -9.05 3.17 34.77
N ARG A 228 -8.95 1.83 34.77
CA ARG A 228 -8.20 1.06 35.78
C ARG A 228 -6.69 1.20 35.57
N THR A 229 -6.26 1.25 34.31
CA THR A 229 -4.84 1.33 33.91
C THR A 229 -4.40 2.77 33.64
N GLY A 230 -5.35 3.69 33.44
CA GLY A 230 -5.10 5.04 32.97
C GLY A 230 -4.81 5.12 31.47
N ALA A 231 -4.94 4.00 30.73
CA ALA A 231 -4.85 3.99 29.28
C ALA A 231 -5.96 4.83 28.68
N LEU A 232 -5.62 5.72 27.74
CA LEU A 232 -6.58 6.59 27.09
C LEU A 232 -6.10 7.00 25.70
N ASP A 233 -6.99 6.88 24.74
CA ASP A 233 -6.79 7.32 23.36
C ASP A 233 -7.67 8.56 23.12
N LEU A 234 -7.02 9.67 22.81
CA LEU A 234 -7.63 10.96 22.54
C LEU A 234 -7.56 11.28 21.05
N GLN A 235 -8.69 11.65 20.47
CA GLN A 235 -8.73 12.29 19.17
C GLN A 235 -8.51 13.79 19.33
N VAL A 236 -7.42 14.31 18.77
CA VAL A 236 -7.04 15.72 18.89
C VAL A 236 -7.23 16.42 17.55
N ASN A 237 -8.12 17.41 17.55
CA ASN A 237 -8.36 18.31 16.43
C ASN A 237 -7.76 19.68 16.75
N GLY A 238 -6.81 20.13 15.92
CA GLY A 238 -6.15 21.41 16.06
C GLY A 238 -6.03 22.17 14.73
N GLN A 239 -5.26 23.26 14.74
CA GLN A 239 -5.12 24.16 13.59
C GLN A 239 -4.42 23.50 12.38
N ALA A 240 -3.43 22.65 12.64
CA ALA A 240 -2.55 22.07 11.62
C ALA A 240 -2.91 20.63 11.25
N GLY A 241 -3.94 20.05 11.88
CA GLY A 241 -4.36 18.70 11.55
C GLY A 241 -5.09 17.95 12.66
N TYR A 242 -5.30 16.68 12.35
CA TYR A 242 -5.96 15.68 13.15
C TYR A 242 -4.95 14.58 13.50
N PHE A 243 -4.86 14.21 14.77
CA PHE A 243 -4.02 13.09 15.22
C PHE A 243 -4.63 12.40 16.44
N THR A 244 -4.17 11.18 16.69
CA THR A 244 -4.49 10.42 17.90
C THR A 244 -3.36 10.60 18.91
N LEU A 245 -3.68 11.02 20.12
CA LEU A 245 -2.78 11.04 21.27
C LEU A 245 -3.15 9.89 22.20
N ARG A 246 -2.26 8.93 22.36
CA ARG A 246 -2.40 7.82 23.29
C ARG A 246 -1.61 8.13 24.56
N GLN A 247 -2.13 7.71 25.71
CA GLN A 247 -1.43 7.76 26.99
C GLN A 247 -1.61 6.46 27.77
N TRP A 248 -0.59 6.07 28.53
CA TRP A 248 -0.65 4.94 29.47
C TRP A 248 0.44 5.05 30.54
N ILE A 249 0.33 4.29 31.63
CA ILE A 249 1.36 4.24 32.67
C ILE A 249 2.52 3.38 32.19
N THR A 250 3.73 3.94 32.19
CA THR A 250 4.92 3.29 31.62
C THR A 250 5.21 1.94 32.25
N GLU A 251 5.04 1.81 33.58
CA GLU A 251 5.32 0.57 34.32
C GLU A 251 4.29 -0.55 34.08
N ILE A 252 3.07 -0.22 33.68
CA ILE A 252 2.03 -1.22 33.35
C ILE A 252 2.35 -1.87 32.00
N GLY A 253 2.91 -1.10 31.07
CA GLY A 253 3.20 -1.53 29.71
C GLY A 253 2.26 -0.90 28.68
N GLU A 254 2.64 -1.01 27.41
CA GLU A 254 1.83 -0.48 26.30
C GLU A 254 0.52 -1.27 26.18
N PRO A 255 -0.64 -0.58 26.15
CA PRO A 255 -1.92 -1.25 25.95
C PRO A 255 -2.05 -1.73 24.49
N GLU A 256 -2.62 -2.92 24.34
CA GLU A 256 -3.00 -3.47 23.05
C GLU A 256 -3.96 -2.53 22.32
N ILE A 257 -3.90 -2.56 20.99
CA ILE A 257 -4.72 -1.70 20.16
C ILE A 257 -5.86 -2.53 19.59
N LEU A 258 -7.07 -2.30 20.09
CA LEU A 258 -8.27 -3.10 19.79
C LEU A 258 -8.86 -2.86 18.38
N SER A 259 -8.18 -2.15 17.48
CA SER A 259 -8.75 -1.69 16.20
C SER A 259 -8.53 -2.64 15.03
N THR A 260 -9.62 -2.90 14.29
CA THR A 260 -9.70 -3.64 13.01
C THR A 260 -9.43 -2.78 11.76
N PHE A 261 -9.10 -1.50 11.91
CA PHE A 261 -8.80 -0.58 10.80
C PHE A 261 -7.30 -0.32 10.64
N THR A 262 -6.86 0.06 9.42
CA THR A 262 -5.49 0.53 9.15
C THR A 262 -5.11 1.56 10.19
N GLN A 263 -4.00 1.35 10.89
CA GLN A 263 -3.63 2.26 11.96
C GLN A 263 -2.78 3.42 11.46
N PRO A 264 -3.00 4.64 11.95
CA PRO A 264 -2.09 5.74 11.69
C PRO A 264 -0.70 5.41 12.25
N GLN A 265 0.33 5.83 11.54
CA GLN A 265 1.72 5.55 11.92
C GLN A 265 2.08 6.29 13.21
N VAL A 266 2.93 5.67 14.03
CA VAL A 266 3.58 6.34 15.16
C VAL A 266 4.46 7.46 14.63
N ARG A 267 4.17 8.69 15.06
CA ARG A 267 4.96 9.88 14.71
C ARG A 267 5.98 10.20 15.80
N HIS A 268 5.59 10.01 17.06
CA HIS A 268 6.47 10.27 18.19
C HIS A 268 5.99 9.54 19.45
N ARG A 269 6.92 9.16 20.32
CA ARG A 269 6.65 8.52 21.61
C ARG A 269 7.65 9.04 22.64
N GLU A 270 7.15 9.46 23.80
CA GLU A 270 7.97 10.02 24.87
C GLU A 270 7.39 9.66 26.25
N ALA A 271 8.27 9.46 27.24
CA ALA A 271 7.88 9.26 28.63
C ALA A 271 7.98 10.56 29.42
N VAL A 272 6.92 10.92 30.15
CA VAL A 272 6.83 12.12 30.99
C VAL A 272 6.31 11.73 32.37
N GLY A 273 7.23 11.62 33.34
CA GLY A 273 6.92 11.12 34.68
C GLY A 273 6.46 9.66 34.63
N PRO A 274 5.32 9.28 35.24
CA PRO A 274 4.81 7.90 35.19
C PRO A 274 4.10 7.55 33.88
N TRP A 275 3.90 8.52 32.98
CA TRP A 275 3.14 8.37 31.75
C TRP A 275 4.05 8.18 30.54
N THR A 276 3.59 7.37 29.59
CA THR A 276 4.06 7.39 28.21
C THR A 276 2.98 8.00 27.33
N TYR A 277 3.39 8.95 26.49
CA TYR A 277 2.54 9.58 25.49
C TYR A 277 3.01 9.16 24.08
N GLU A 278 2.06 8.87 23.20
CA GLU A 278 2.33 8.53 21.82
C GLU A 278 1.39 9.30 20.88
N ILE A 279 1.97 9.90 19.84
CA ILE A 279 1.24 10.61 18.79
C ILE A 279 1.21 9.72 17.54
N ARG A 280 0.01 9.44 17.04
CA ARG A 280 -0.22 8.75 15.76
C ARG A 280 -0.97 9.64 14.78
N SER A 281 -0.53 9.66 13.51
CA SER A 281 -1.25 10.39 12.45
C SER A 281 -1.02 9.76 11.06
N TYR A 282 -2.03 9.84 10.19
CA TYR A 282 -1.87 9.53 8.77
C TYR A 282 -1.02 10.57 8.04
N ASN A 283 -1.09 11.83 8.48
CA ASN A 283 -0.29 12.91 7.92
C ASN A 283 1.12 12.92 8.55
N ALA A 284 2.08 13.45 7.80
CA ALA A 284 3.40 13.74 8.36
C ALA A 284 3.27 14.81 9.45
N LEU A 285 3.97 14.60 10.57
CA LEU A 285 4.13 15.57 11.64
C LEU A 285 5.62 15.64 11.95
N GLU A 286 6.15 16.87 12.05
CA GLU A 286 7.57 17.08 12.35
C GLU A 286 7.88 16.61 13.78
N PRO A 287 8.99 15.87 14.01
CA PRO A 287 9.34 15.36 15.33
C PRO A 287 9.44 16.44 16.42
N ASP A 288 9.97 17.61 16.08
CA ASP A 288 10.11 18.74 17.01
C ASP A 288 8.74 19.29 17.46
N ASP A 289 7.76 19.29 16.56
CA ASP A 289 6.40 19.74 16.88
C ASP A 289 5.68 18.69 17.73
N CYS A 290 5.89 17.39 17.46
CA CYS A 290 5.39 16.33 18.32
C CYS A 290 5.94 16.41 19.75
N ALA A 291 7.25 16.66 19.91
CA ALA A 291 7.86 16.85 21.23
C ALA A 291 7.28 18.07 21.97
N ARG A 292 7.06 19.19 21.26
CA ARG A 292 6.40 20.37 21.84
C ARG A 292 4.97 20.10 22.26
N ILE A 293 4.21 19.31 21.49
CA ILE A 293 2.85 18.90 21.86
C ILE A 293 2.90 18.14 23.19
N ILE A 294 3.74 17.12 23.32
CA ILE A 294 3.85 16.33 24.55
C ILE A 294 4.30 17.20 25.74
N ALA A 295 5.30 18.06 25.55
CA ALA A 295 5.76 18.99 26.59
C ALA A 295 4.68 19.99 27.06
N SER A 296 3.64 20.22 26.27
CA SER A 296 2.51 21.08 26.63
C SER A 296 1.40 20.36 27.42
N ILE A 297 1.44 19.03 27.49
CA ILE A 297 0.44 18.24 28.20
C ILE A 297 0.55 18.50 29.71
N VAL A 298 -0.59 18.77 30.34
CA VAL A 298 -0.70 18.77 31.81
C VAL A 298 -1.01 17.32 32.24
N PRO A 299 -0.07 16.61 32.90
CA PRO A 299 -0.26 15.19 33.18
C PRO A 299 -1.42 14.95 34.14
N ALA A 300 -2.22 13.92 33.85
CA ALA A 300 -3.28 13.48 34.75
C ALA A 300 -2.70 12.83 36.01
N THR A 301 -3.50 12.80 37.09
CA THR A 301 -3.14 12.01 38.28
C THR A 301 -3.34 10.52 37.95
N PRO A 302 -2.34 9.65 38.18
CA PRO A 302 -2.49 8.23 37.93
C PRO A 302 -3.53 7.58 38.88
N PRO A 303 -4.07 6.40 38.52
CA PRO A 303 -4.88 5.58 39.42
C PRO A 303 -4.19 5.36 40.78
N SER A 304 -4.99 5.20 41.83
CA SER A 304 -4.48 5.04 43.20
C SER A 304 -3.87 3.67 43.50
N ALA A 305 -4.20 2.65 42.70
CA ALA A 305 -3.62 1.31 42.81
C ALA A 305 -2.19 1.28 42.23
N ALA A 306 -1.32 0.49 42.83
CA ALA A 306 0.05 0.34 42.33
C ALA A 306 0.06 -0.43 40.98
N PRO A 307 0.98 -0.11 40.05
CA PRO A 307 1.08 -0.78 38.74
C PRO A 307 1.12 -2.32 38.81
N GLU A 308 1.83 -2.90 39.79
CA GLU A 308 1.87 -4.36 39.98
C GLU A 308 0.49 -4.94 40.33
N GLN A 309 -0.29 -4.27 41.19
CA GLN A 309 -1.62 -4.71 41.57
C GLN A 309 -2.59 -4.67 40.39
N ILE A 310 -2.45 -3.66 39.52
CA ILE A 310 -3.25 -3.54 38.29
C ILE A 310 -2.89 -4.66 37.33
N ARG A 311 -1.61 -4.92 37.11
CA ARG A 311 -1.14 -6.04 36.27
C ARG A 311 -1.65 -7.39 36.77
N GLU A 312 -1.52 -7.67 38.06
CA GLU A 312 -2.03 -8.92 38.65
C GLU A 312 -3.54 -9.07 38.46
N ALA A 313 -4.29 -7.96 38.52
CA ALA A 313 -5.73 -7.99 38.27
C ALA A 313 -6.04 -8.26 36.78
N LEU A 314 -5.35 -7.59 35.86
CA LEU A 314 -5.51 -7.83 34.42
C LEU A 314 -5.14 -9.26 34.03
N ASP A 315 -4.04 -9.79 34.58
CA ASP A 315 -3.61 -11.16 34.32
C ASP A 315 -4.64 -12.18 34.84
N ARG A 316 -5.34 -11.87 35.94
CA ARG A 316 -6.47 -12.69 36.41
C ARG A 316 -7.67 -12.55 35.50
N ASP A 317 -8.09 -11.34 35.15
CA ASP A 317 -9.22 -11.11 34.25
C ASP A 317 -9.00 -11.80 32.89
N ALA A 318 -7.77 -11.75 32.35
CA ALA A 318 -7.40 -12.42 31.11
C ALA A 318 -7.44 -13.95 31.23
N ARG A 319 -6.99 -14.51 32.36
CA ARG A 319 -7.11 -15.95 32.64
C ARG A 319 -8.56 -16.37 32.79
N ASP A 320 -9.36 -15.61 33.53
CA ASP A 320 -10.78 -15.89 33.72
C ASP A 320 -11.55 -15.81 32.39
N ALA A 321 -11.20 -14.85 31.52
CA ALA A 321 -11.75 -14.74 30.18
C ALA A 321 -11.35 -15.91 29.28
N ALA A 322 -10.07 -16.30 29.27
CA ALA A 322 -9.59 -17.45 28.52
C ALA A 322 -10.23 -18.77 29.02
N ASP A 323 -10.39 -18.93 30.34
CA ASP A 323 -11.06 -20.08 30.92
C ASP A 323 -12.55 -20.14 30.54
N ALA A 324 -13.23 -19.00 30.49
CA ALA A 324 -14.63 -18.90 30.07
C ALA A 324 -14.81 -19.15 28.56
N GLU A 325 -13.90 -18.64 27.72
CA GLU A 325 -13.87 -18.93 26.28
C GLU A 325 -13.64 -20.43 26.03
N LEU A 326 -12.70 -21.03 26.77
CA LEU A 326 -12.51 -22.47 26.72
C LEU A 326 -13.78 -23.20 27.14
N ASP A 327 -14.41 -22.85 28.26
CA ASP A 327 -15.69 -23.44 28.71
C ASP A 327 -16.79 -23.38 27.64
N GLU A 328 -16.91 -22.27 26.92
CA GLU A 328 -17.85 -22.12 25.81
C GLU A 328 -17.47 -23.03 24.63
N SER A 329 -16.19 -23.11 24.28
CA SER A 329 -15.69 -23.94 23.18
C SER A 329 -15.91 -25.44 23.41
N LEU A 330 -15.90 -25.91 24.68
CA LEU A 330 -16.12 -27.31 25.07
C LEU A 330 -17.52 -27.84 24.71
N GLY A 331 -18.45 -26.98 24.30
CA GLY A 331 -19.71 -27.39 23.69
C GLY A 331 -20.70 -28.04 24.64
N THR A 332 -20.62 -27.72 25.93
CA THR A 332 -21.56 -28.21 26.96
C THR A 332 -23.00 -27.86 26.58
N GLY A 333 -23.85 -28.88 26.43
CA GLY A 333 -25.26 -28.72 26.08
C GLY A 333 -25.56 -28.56 24.58
N ARG A 334 -24.54 -28.58 23.71
CA ARG A 334 -24.74 -28.64 22.25
C ARG A 334 -25.23 -30.03 21.85
N ARG A 335 -26.38 -30.12 21.19
CA ARG A 335 -26.95 -31.41 20.77
C ARG A 335 -26.39 -31.85 19.43
N LEU A 336 -25.97 -33.10 19.33
CA LEU A 336 -25.40 -33.66 18.09
C LEU A 336 -26.33 -33.47 16.89
N ALA A 337 -27.63 -33.73 17.07
CA ALA A 337 -28.63 -33.64 15.99
C ALA A 337 -28.73 -32.26 15.33
N ASP A 338 -28.34 -31.18 16.02
CA ASP A 338 -28.39 -29.82 15.48
C ASP A 338 -27.30 -29.58 14.42
N TYR A 339 -26.28 -30.45 14.36
CA TYR A 339 -25.13 -30.33 13.45
C TYR A 339 -25.12 -31.39 12.34
N LEU A 340 -26.13 -32.28 12.27
CA LEU A 340 -26.23 -33.33 11.26
C LEU A 340 -27.04 -32.88 10.04
N GLY A 341 -26.65 -33.34 8.84
CA GLY A 341 -27.42 -33.15 7.61
C GLY A 341 -27.42 -31.73 7.05
N GLY A 342 -26.48 -30.89 7.48
CA GLY A 342 -26.17 -29.57 6.92
C GLY A 342 -25.26 -29.64 5.68
N ASN A 343 -24.58 -28.55 5.36
CA ASN A 343 -23.71 -28.45 4.17
C ASN A 343 -22.33 -29.12 4.33
N GLY A 344 -21.97 -29.60 5.52
CA GLY A 344 -20.69 -30.24 5.79
C GLY A 344 -19.58 -29.31 6.28
N ASP A 345 -19.87 -28.04 6.56
CA ASP A 345 -18.90 -27.02 6.97
C ASP A 345 -18.45 -27.12 8.44
N VAL A 346 -18.67 -28.26 9.12
CA VAL A 346 -18.38 -28.42 10.55
C VAL A 346 -17.61 -29.71 10.83
N SER A 347 -16.47 -29.55 11.51
CA SER A 347 -15.66 -30.65 12.02
C SER A 347 -16.07 -30.96 13.46
N LEU A 348 -16.78 -32.06 13.70
CA LEU A 348 -17.34 -32.37 15.02
C LEU A 348 -16.35 -33.13 15.90
N LEU A 349 -16.18 -32.69 17.15
CA LEU A 349 -15.55 -33.48 18.23
C LEU A 349 -16.62 -33.89 19.25
N ILE A 350 -17.02 -35.15 19.21
CA ILE A 350 -18.15 -35.68 19.98
C ILE A 350 -17.62 -36.40 21.22
N ARG A 351 -18.02 -35.93 22.39
CA ARG A 351 -17.74 -36.65 23.64
C ARG A 351 -18.72 -37.82 23.79
N THR A 352 -18.19 -39.03 23.93
CA THR A 352 -18.99 -40.25 24.16
C THR A 352 -18.64 -40.97 25.45
N ASP A 353 -17.57 -40.56 26.14
CA ASP A 353 -17.27 -41.00 27.50
C ASP A 353 -17.34 -39.82 28.48
N PHE A 354 -18.23 -39.94 29.48
CA PHE A 354 -18.47 -38.90 30.48
C PHE A 354 -17.86 -39.24 31.86
N THR A 355 -16.88 -40.15 31.92
CA THR A 355 -16.32 -40.62 33.20
C THR A 355 -15.35 -39.61 33.84
N ASP A 356 -14.72 -38.76 33.04
CA ASP A 356 -13.75 -37.76 33.50
C ASP A 356 -13.92 -36.41 32.76
N ASP A 357 -14.42 -35.41 33.46
CA ASP A 357 -14.60 -34.05 32.93
C ASP A 357 -13.27 -33.28 32.79
N ALA A 358 -12.29 -33.58 33.63
CA ALA A 358 -10.98 -32.94 33.58
C ALA A 358 -10.17 -33.46 32.38
N ALA A 359 -10.25 -34.77 32.11
CA ALA A 359 -9.68 -35.36 30.90
C ALA A 359 -10.33 -34.74 29.66
N TRP A 360 -11.66 -34.66 29.59
CA TRP A 360 -12.36 -34.02 28.46
C TRP A 360 -11.87 -32.58 28.21
N ARG A 361 -11.82 -31.73 29.24
CA ARG A 361 -11.30 -30.36 29.11
C ARG A 361 -9.88 -30.35 28.57
N THR A 362 -9.02 -31.22 29.08
CA THR A 362 -7.61 -31.32 28.67
C THR A 362 -7.48 -31.73 27.20
N VAL A 363 -8.21 -32.77 26.78
CA VAL A 363 -8.18 -33.30 25.42
C VAL A 363 -8.71 -32.28 24.41
N ALA A 364 -9.88 -31.70 24.68
CA ALA A 364 -10.50 -30.73 23.77
C ALA A 364 -9.63 -29.48 23.64
N ALA A 365 -9.08 -28.96 24.74
CA ALA A 365 -8.15 -27.84 24.71
C ALA A 365 -6.88 -28.16 23.90
N ALA A 366 -6.29 -29.34 24.10
CA ALA A 366 -5.10 -29.76 23.37
C ALA A 366 -5.37 -29.99 21.87
N ALA A 367 -6.57 -30.47 21.51
CA ALA A 367 -6.97 -30.71 20.13
C ALA A 367 -7.21 -29.42 19.33
N MET A 368 -7.68 -28.36 20.00
CA MET A 368 -7.91 -27.03 19.40
C MET A 368 -6.70 -26.09 19.50
N ALA A 369 -5.67 -26.48 20.26
CA ALA A 369 -4.46 -25.69 20.38
C ALA A 369 -3.74 -25.60 19.01
N PRO A 370 -3.08 -24.45 18.71
CA PRO A 370 -2.22 -24.36 17.54
C PRO A 370 -1.09 -25.38 17.56
N GLY A 371 -0.56 -25.70 16.37
CA GLY A 371 0.64 -26.49 16.20
C GLY A 371 1.87 -25.87 16.88
N VAL A 372 2.99 -26.57 16.85
CA VAL A 372 4.25 -26.13 17.49
C VAL A 372 5.33 -25.89 16.45
N GLY A 373 6.25 -24.96 16.73
CA GLY A 373 7.36 -24.65 15.82
C GLY A 373 6.88 -24.06 14.50
N ASP A 374 7.30 -24.65 13.38
CA ASP A 374 6.94 -24.19 12.02
C ASP A 374 5.45 -24.39 11.69
N GLU A 375 4.71 -25.09 12.56
CA GLU A 375 3.28 -25.40 12.40
C GLU A 375 2.38 -24.50 13.27
N SER A 376 2.94 -23.47 13.94
CA SER A 376 2.19 -22.63 14.87
C SER A 376 1.03 -21.83 14.24
N ASP A 377 1.03 -21.71 12.92
CA ASP A 377 -0.02 -21.03 12.16
C ASP A 377 -1.25 -21.92 11.90
N PHE A 378 -1.18 -23.21 12.23
CA PHE A 378 -2.27 -24.16 12.02
C PHE A 378 -2.94 -24.55 13.34
N ALA A 379 -4.28 -24.58 13.36
CA ALA A 379 -5.09 -25.09 14.45
C ALA A 379 -6.30 -25.83 13.88
N ALA A 380 -6.81 -26.84 14.59
CA ALA A 380 -8.03 -27.54 14.18
C ALA A 380 -9.27 -26.71 14.52
N ILE A 381 -10.21 -26.56 13.58
CA ILE A 381 -11.46 -25.84 13.79
C ILE A 381 -12.55 -26.83 14.22
N LEU A 382 -12.55 -27.19 15.50
CA LEU A 382 -13.46 -28.22 16.04
C LEU A 382 -14.71 -27.63 16.68
N THR A 383 -15.86 -28.18 16.32
CA THR A 383 -17.11 -27.99 17.04
C THR A 383 -17.28 -29.11 18.05
N CYS A 384 -16.95 -28.83 19.31
CA CYS A 384 -17.18 -29.79 20.39
C CYS A 384 -18.67 -29.99 20.66
N VAL A 385 -19.07 -31.24 20.89
CA VAL A 385 -20.43 -31.67 21.24
C VAL A 385 -20.36 -32.45 22.55
N ASN A 386 -20.69 -31.78 23.66
CA ASN A 386 -20.61 -32.32 25.01
C ASN A 386 -21.99 -32.35 25.66
N THR A 387 -22.77 -33.39 25.33
CA THR A 387 -24.10 -33.60 25.93
C THR A 387 -24.28 -35.06 26.36
N PRO A 388 -24.74 -35.34 27.59
CA PRO A 388 -24.82 -36.71 28.13
C PRO A 388 -25.66 -37.71 27.33
N GLU A 389 -26.50 -37.26 26.39
CA GLU A 389 -27.24 -38.17 25.50
C GLU A 389 -26.32 -38.94 24.54
N ASN A 390 -25.08 -38.50 24.36
CA ASN A 390 -24.06 -39.17 23.56
C ASN A 390 -23.26 -40.22 24.37
N ASP A 391 -23.51 -40.38 25.68
CA ASP A 391 -22.76 -41.30 26.53
C ASP A 391 -22.89 -42.75 26.03
N GLY A 392 -21.75 -43.38 25.74
CA GLY A 392 -21.69 -44.72 25.16
C GLY A 392 -22.15 -44.83 23.71
N LEU A 393 -22.31 -43.72 22.97
CA LEU A 393 -22.73 -43.73 21.57
C LEU A 393 -21.75 -44.56 20.72
N SER A 394 -22.26 -45.61 20.08
CA SER A 394 -21.44 -46.47 19.23
C SER A 394 -21.24 -45.87 17.84
N ILE A 395 -20.16 -46.27 17.16
CA ILE A 395 -19.90 -45.85 15.77
C ILE A 395 -21.05 -46.27 14.84
N ALA A 396 -21.62 -47.46 15.04
CA ALA A 396 -22.72 -47.93 14.21
C ALA A 396 -23.97 -47.05 14.36
N ASP A 397 -24.33 -46.70 15.60
CA ASP A 397 -25.46 -45.80 15.88
C ASP A 397 -25.19 -44.40 15.32
N LEU A 398 -23.95 -43.89 15.47
CA LEU A 398 -23.53 -42.60 14.92
C LEU A 398 -23.64 -42.57 13.39
N LEU A 399 -23.18 -43.61 12.70
CA LEU A 399 -23.28 -43.74 11.25
C LEU A 399 -24.75 -43.83 10.79
N GLU A 400 -25.62 -44.48 11.56
CA GLU A 400 -27.08 -44.51 11.29
C GLU A 400 -27.70 -43.11 11.47
N MET A 401 -27.31 -42.38 12.51
CA MET A 401 -27.78 -41.02 12.78
C MET A 401 -27.37 -40.02 11.68
N ILE A 402 -26.13 -40.11 11.18
CA ILE A 402 -25.61 -39.23 10.13
C ILE A 402 -26.30 -39.53 8.78
N GLY A 403 -26.49 -40.80 8.44
CA GLY A 403 -26.97 -41.23 7.13
C GLY A 403 -26.00 -40.86 6.00
N ASP A 404 -26.51 -40.63 4.79
CA ASP A 404 -25.69 -40.39 3.59
C ASP A 404 -25.28 -38.91 3.39
N ARG A 405 -25.68 -38.03 4.31
CA ARG A 405 -25.41 -36.58 4.22
C ARG A 405 -24.25 -36.19 5.15
N PRO A 406 -23.58 -35.04 4.90
CA PRO A 406 -22.51 -34.57 5.77
C PRO A 406 -22.90 -34.49 7.27
N PRO A 407 -21.92 -34.57 8.18
CA PRO A 407 -20.46 -34.56 7.92
C PRO A 407 -19.94 -35.88 7.33
N TYR A 408 -18.83 -35.81 6.57
CA TYR A 408 -18.17 -36.99 5.94
C TYR A 408 -17.00 -37.55 6.76
N TYR A 409 -16.68 -36.91 7.87
CA TYR A 409 -15.83 -37.44 8.91
C TYR A 409 -16.27 -36.82 10.24
N VAL A 410 -15.99 -37.50 11.34
CA VAL A 410 -16.22 -37.00 12.69
C VAL A 410 -15.10 -37.44 13.62
N PHE A 411 -14.92 -36.73 14.72
CA PHE A 411 -13.98 -37.07 15.77
C PHE A 411 -14.73 -37.45 17.05
N ILE A 412 -14.24 -38.47 17.75
CA ILE A 412 -14.87 -39.02 18.95
C ILE A 412 -13.85 -39.05 20.09
N ALA A 413 -14.24 -38.48 21.22
CA ALA A 413 -13.54 -38.63 22.49
C ALA A 413 -14.25 -39.71 23.33
N ASP A 414 -13.75 -40.94 23.22
CA ASP A 414 -14.29 -42.13 23.88
C ASP A 414 -13.45 -42.54 25.10
N ALA A 415 -13.78 -43.69 25.71
CA ALA A 415 -13.09 -44.18 26.91
C ALA A 415 -11.57 -44.35 26.72
N THR A 416 -11.10 -44.68 25.51
CA THR A 416 -9.66 -44.78 25.23
C THR A 416 -9.03 -43.40 25.21
N THR A 417 -9.69 -42.42 24.59
CA THR A 417 -9.26 -41.02 24.60
C THR A 417 -9.13 -40.47 26.03
N MET A 418 -10.06 -40.81 26.93
CA MET A 418 -10.03 -40.33 28.31
C MET A 418 -8.96 -41.02 29.17
N ALA A 419 -8.72 -42.32 28.96
CA ALA A 419 -7.87 -43.13 29.83
C ALA A 419 -6.40 -43.22 29.39
N ASP A 420 -6.13 -43.11 28.08
CA ASP A 420 -4.77 -43.25 27.55
C ASP A 420 -3.96 -41.96 27.78
N PRO A 421 -2.70 -42.04 28.22
CA PRO A 421 -1.85 -40.86 28.45
C PRO A 421 -1.58 -39.99 27.22
N GLU A 422 -1.64 -40.55 25.99
CA GLU A 422 -1.52 -39.78 24.74
C GLU A 422 -2.84 -39.16 24.28
N HIS A 423 -3.94 -39.50 24.96
CA HIS A 423 -5.29 -39.03 24.68
C HIS A 423 -5.71 -39.12 23.20
N PRO A 424 -5.50 -40.26 22.51
CA PRO A 424 -5.74 -40.33 21.09
C PRO A 424 -7.24 -40.26 20.79
N ILE A 425 -7.64 -39.26 20.00
CA ILE A 425 -9.00 -39.00 19.55
C ILE A 425 -9.30 -39.93 18.37
N LEU A 426 -10.50 -40.52 18.33
CA LEU A 426 -10.89 -41.42 17.25
C LEU A 426 -11.51 -40.64 16.10
N ALA A 427 -10.82 -40.54 14.97
CA ALA A 427 -11.40 -40.09 13.72
C ALA A 427 -12.19 -41.24 13.08
N VAL A 428 -13.35 -40.93 12.50
CA VAL A 428 -14.23 -41.88 11.83
C VAL A 428 -14.61 -41.31 10.47
N ASP A 429 -14.40 -42.10 9.42
CA ASP A 429 -14.90 -41.80 8.08
C ASP A 429 -16.42 -42.04 8.05
N THR A 430 -17.18 -41.01 7.73
CA THR A 430 -18.65 -41.04 7.66
C THR A 430 -19.14 -40.70 6.26
N GLY A 431 -18.26 -40.70 5.26
CA GLY A 431 -18.63 -40.51 3.86
C GLY A 431 -19.39 -41.68 3.27
N ALA A 432 -19.96 -41.47 2.09
CA ALA A 432 -20.60 -42.53 1.33
C ALA A 432 -19.59 -43.19 0.38
N GLU A 433 -19.64 -44.51 0.25
CA GLU A 433 -18.73 -45.30 -0.61
C GLU A 433 -18.73 -44.82 -2.08
N GLU A 434 -19.85 -44.25 -2.54
CA GLU A 434 -19.98 -43.69 -3.89
C GLU A 434 -19.04 -42.51 -4.18
N PHE A 435 -18.50 -41.87 -3.13
CA PHE A 435 -17.53 -40.79 -3.21
C PHE A 435 -16.11 -41.22 -2.86
N GLY A 436 -15.82 -42.54 -2.84
CA GLY A 436 -14.49 -43.06 -2.56
C GLY A 436 -14.15 -43.19 -1.08
N HIS A 437 -15.13 -42.98 -0.19
CA HIS A 437 -14.96 -43.14 1.26
C HIS A 437 -15.06 -44.61 1.69
N SER A 438 -14.38 -44.94 2.78
CA SER A 438 -14.49 -46.23 3.45
C SER A 438 -15.33 -46.06 4.71
N ARG A 439 -16.66 -45.95 4.54
CA ARG A 439 -17.58 -45.63 5.63
C ARG A 439 -17.37 -46.52 6.86
N GLY A 440 -17.11 -45.89 8.01
CA GLY A 440 -16.82 -46.56 9.29
C GLY A 440 -15.36 -46.95 9.49
N GLN A 441 -14.46 -46.65 8.54
CA GLN A 441 -13.03 -46.72 8.76
C GLN A 441 -12.63 -45.72 9.86
N THR A 442 -11.64 -46.10 10.67
CA THR A 442 -11.23 -45.29 11.82
C THR A 442 -9.72 -45.20 11.92
N VAL A 443 -9.23 -44.09 12.47
CA VAL A 443 -7.84 -43.90 12.87
C VAL A 443 -7.78 -43.09 14.16
N ARG A 444 -6.83 -43.41 15.04
CA ARG A 444 -6.59 -42.64 16.27
C ARG A 444 -5.60 -41.52 15.97
N VAL A 445 -5.84 -40.33 16.52
CA VAL A 445 -5.00 -39.15 16.28
C VAL A 445 -4.66 -38.51 17.62
N ILE A 446 -3.38 -38.24 17.87
CA ILE A 446 -3.00 -37.51 19.08
C ILE A 446 -3.49 -36.05 19.00
N PRO A 447 -3.87 -35.41 20.12
CA PRO A 447 -4.42 -34.05 20.10
C PRO A 447 -3.53 -33.03 19.36
N SER A 448 -2.20 -33.11 19.51
CA SER A 448 -1.25 -32.19 18.86
C SER A 448 -1.18 -32.32 17.33
N GLN A 449 -1.82 -33.32 16.74
CA GLN A 449 -1.87 -33.55 15.29
C GLN A 449 -3.31 -33.43 14.73
N MET A 450 -4.25 -32.94 15.54
CA MET A 450 -5.63 -32.73 15.12
C MET A 450 -5.76 -31.71 13.98
N TRP A 451 -4.96 -30.65 14.00
CA TRP A 451 -4.95 -29.64 12.93
C TRP A 451 -4.58 -30.26 11.58
N SER A 452 -3.69 -31.26 11.59
CA SER A 452 -3.19 -31.92 10.37
C SER A 452 -4.30 -32.69 9.68
N ILE A 453 -4.99 -33.57 10.43
CA ILE A 453 -6.09 -34.36 9.86
C ILE A 453 -7.32 -33.50 9.55
N GLU A 454 -7.71 -32.60 10.46
CA GLU A 454 -8.93 -31.81 10.31
C GLU A 454 -8.84 -30.84 9.14
N ASN A 455 -7.76 -30.05 9.04
CA ASN A 455 -7.61 -29.09 7.94
C ASN A 455 -7.60 -29.78 6.57
N ASN A 456 -6.96 -30.95 6.45
CA ASN A 456 -6.89 -31.66 5.18
C ASN A 456 -8.23 -32.28 4.78
N LEU A 457 -8.94 -32.90 5.72
CA LEU A 457 -10.26 -33.49 5.45
C LEU A 457 -11.32 -32.41 5.19
N SER A 458 -11.28 -31.29 5.91
CA SER A 458 -12.27 -30.20 5.77
C SER A 458 -12.21 -29.50 4.43
N ILE A 459 -11.03 -29.40 3.82
CA ILE A 459 -10.85 -28.81 2.49
C ILE A 459 -10.66 -29.86 1.38
N SER A 460 -10.79 -31.15 1.71
CA SER A 460 -10.58 -32.28 0.81
C SER A 460 -9.21 -32.25 0.09
N ASN A 461 -8.15 -31.91 0.83
CA ASN A 461 -6.78 -31.89 0.30
C ASN A 461 -6.12 -33.28 0.34
N MET A 462 -6.49 -34.12 1.30
CA MET A 462 -6.05 -35.52 1.43
C MET A 462 -7.25 -36.41 1.78
N ASP A 463 -7.12 -37.71 1.49
CA ASP A 463 -8.16 -38.69 1.75
C ASP A 463 -8.02 -39.29 3.16
N PHE A 464 -9.09 -39.86 3.71
CA PHE A 464 -9.07 -40.45 5.04
C PHE A 464 -8.08 -41.64 5.15
N GLU A 465 -7.93 -42.41 4.08
CA GLU A 465 -7.01 -43.57 4.00
C GLU A 465 -5.55 -43.15 4.19
N ASP A 466 -5.16 -41.95 3.74
CA ASP A 466 -3.79 -41.44 3.91
C ASP A 466 -3.40 -41.35 5.40
N PHE A 467 -4.34 -40.97 6.27
CA PHE A 467 -4.12 -40.88 7.71
C PHE A 467 -4.10 -42.25 8.38
N VAL A 468 -4.88 -43.20 7.87
CA VAL A 468 -4.88 -44.59 8.34
C VAL A 468 -3.55 -45.26 8.02
N ASP A 469 -3.05 -45.07 6.79
CA ASP A 469 -1.77 -45.61 6.33
C ASP A 469 -0.57 -44.90 6.97
N GLY A 470 -0.72 -43.61 7.28
CA GLY A 470 0.25 -42.82 8.03
C GLY A 470 0.27 -43.08 9.54
N ALA A 471 -0.65 -43.89 10.07
CA ALA A 471 -0.68 -44.21 11.49
C ALA A 471 0.47 -45.16 11.88
N GLY A 472 0.95 -45.01 13.12
CA GLY A 472 1.97 -45.91 13.66
C GLY A 472 1.49 -47.37 13.78
N PRO A 473 2.37 -48.32 14.13
CA PRO A 473 2.02 -49.74 14.27
C PRO A 473 0.93 -50.03 15.31
N ASP A 474 0.68 -49.09 16.21
CA ASP A 474 -0.38 -49.11 17.23
C ASP A 474 -1.70 -48.51 16.74
N GLY A 475 -1.78 -48.08 15.47
CA GLY A 475 -2.95 -47.48 14.85
C GLY A 475 -3.16 -46.00 15.21
N VAL A 476 -2.15 -45.33 15.77
CA VAL A 476 -2.21 -43.92 16.18
C VAL A 476 -1.36 -43.06 15.25
N TYR A 477 -2.01 -42.12 14.58
CA TYR A 477 -1.40 -41.07 13.77
C TYR A 477 -0.76 -40.00 14.67
N ARG A 478 0.53 -39.77 14.43
CA ARG A 478 1.38 -38.81 15.15
C ARG A 478 2.08 -37.81 14.24
N GLY A 479 1.58 -37.67 13.00
CA GLY A 479 2.21 -36.90 11.92
C GLY A 479 2.82 -37.81 10.85
N PHE A 480 2.97 -37.29 9.64
CA PHE A 480 3.70 -37.97 8.56
C PHE A 480 5.22 -37.90 8.82
N GLU A 481 5.94 -38.99 8.56
CA GLU A 481 7.42 -39.05 8.68
C GLU A 481 8.16 -38.22 7.62
#